data_AF-G0LZ71-F1
#
_entry.id   AF-G0LZ71-F1
#
_cell.length_a   1.000
_cell.length_b   1.000
_cell.length_c   1.000
_cell.angle_alpha   90.00
_cell.angle_beta   90.00
_cell.angle_gamma   90.00
#
_symmetry.space_group_name_H-M   'P 1'
#
loop_
_entity.id
_entity.type
_entity.pdbx_description
1 polymer ?
#
loop_
_entity_poly.entity_id
_entity_poly.type
_entity_poly.pdbx_seq_one_letter_code
_entity_poly.pdbx_strand_id
1 'polypeptide(L)'
;MITLYRQELRKLLKKQSTWWCPGILIALAVTFASLARVNAKLFPAKALFNDNFETGQFLAFFIMGTAAAMVTMEYQYGTIKTVLTQSYTRGQVLVSKWLTMLTYSLILYVGTLGLTLLLKVSLLNDKFMVFAHPSFWKQWLAATAGDFMNTWLLLSLVLLVATGFKRSGMAVAVGIVGYFLLSLVNVPMIALIKKYACLKWNPINMFNYASQLRVASLSHVTKLSNVQFFWGNLVYIGLFLALGWLLFRRREV
;
A
#
# COMPACT_ATOMS: atom_id res chain seq x y z
N MET A 1 -3.19 -6.88 24.44
CA MET A 1 -2.99 -6.11 23.19
C MET A 1 -1.53 -5.85 22.86
N ILE A 2 -0.80 -5.06 23.67
CA ILE A 2 0.61 -4.70 23.39
C ILE A 2 1.52 -5.93 23.29
N THR A 3 1.33 -6.92 24.16
CA THR A 3 2.05 -8.21 24.13
C THR A 3 1.89 -8.94 22.79
N LEU A 4 0.64 -9.03 22.31
CA LEU A 4 0.27 -9.71 21.07
C LEU A 4 0.84 -9.00 19.84
N TYR A 5 0.74 -7.67 19.81
CA TYR A 5 1.39 -6.84 18.79
C TYR A 5 2.91 -7.05 18.75
N ARG A 6 3.59 -7.08 19.91
CA ARG A 6 5.03 -7.36 19.98
C ARG A 6 5.38 -8.77 19.49
N GLN A 7 4.52 -9.75 19.77
CA GLN A 7 4.72 -11.12 19.27
C GLN A 7 4.60 -11.18 17.74
N GLU A 8 3.56 -10.58 17.16
CA GLU A 8 3.39 -10.52 15.69
C GLU A 8 4.55 -9.79 15.01
N LEU A 9 5.02 -8.67 15.59
CA LEU A 9 6.18 -7.95 15.07
C LEU A 9 7.46 -8.81 15.08
N ARG A 10 7.72 -9.53 16.17
CA ARG A 10 8.86 -10.46 16.26
C ARG A 10 8.74 -11.60 15.25
N LYS A 11 7.55 -12.16 15.05
CA LYS A 11 7.29 -13.20 14.04
C LYS A 11 7.61 -12.66 12.64
N LEU A 12 7.22 -11.42 12.33
CA LEU A 12 7.50 -10.79 11.05
C LEU A 12 9.01 -10.60 10.85
N LEU A 13 9.69 -9.95 11.80
CA LEU A 13 11.12 -9.64 11.70
C LEU A 13 12.04 -10.87 11.58
N LYS A 14 11.61 -12.03 12.11
CA LYS A 14 12.37 -13.28 11.97
C LYS A 14 12.22 -13.96 10.61
N LYS A 15 11.25 -13.56 9.78
CA LYS A 15 11.07 -14.14 8.44
C LYS A 15 12.10 -13.55 7.49
N GLN A 16 12.84 -14.42 6.78
CA GLN A 16 13.81 -13.99 5.77
C GLN A 16 13.16 -13.11 4.69
N SER A 17 11.92 -13.42 4.28
CA SER A 17 11.20 -12.63 3.26
C SER A 17 11.00 -11.16 3.65
N THR A 18 10.94 -10.84 4.95
CA THR A 18 10.82 -9.46 5.46
C THR A 18 12.07 -8.64 5.16
N TRP A 19 13.24 -9.28 5.08
CA TRP A 19 14.51 -8.63 4.75
C TRP A 19 14.82 -8.63 3.24
N TRP A 20 14.33 -9.63 2.50
CA TRP A 20 14.42 -9.63 1.04
C TRP A 20 13.62 -8.49 0.40
N CYS A 21 12.45 -8.15 0.93
CA CYS A 21 11.61 -7.06 0.42
C CYS A 21 12.36 -5.71 0.31
N PRO A 22 12.93 -5.14 1.39
CA PRO A 22 13.68 -3.89 1.29
C PRO A 22 14.93 -4.03 0.41
N GLY A 23 15.62 -5.18 0.42
CA GLY A 23 16.77 -5.42 -0.46
C GLY A 23 16.43 -5.31 -1.95
N ILE A 24 15.31 -5.91 -2.37
CA ILE A 24 14.82 -5.83 -3.75
C ILE A 24 14.38 -4.40 -4.11
N LEU A 25 13.71 -3.71 -3.18
CA LEU A 25 13.32 -2.30 -3.39
C LEU A 25 14.54 -1.38 -3.56
N ILE A 26 15.61 -1.61 -2.78
CA ILE A 26 16.87 -0.88 -2.93
C ILE A 26 17.49 -1.13 -4.30
N ALA A 27 17.59 -2.39 -4.72
CA ALA A 27 18.13 -2.76 -6.01
C ALA A 27 17.35 -2.13 -7.18
N LEU A 28 16.02 -2.14 -7.12
CA LEU A 28 15.16 -1.50 -8.11
C LEU A 28 15.39 0.01 -8.16
N ALA A 29 15.37 0.69 -7.02
CA ALA A 29 15.56 2.14 -6.95
C ALA A 29 16.92 2.57 -7.50
N VAL A 30 17.99 1.84 -7.15
CA VAL A 30 19.35 2.09 -7.66
C VAL A 30 19.41 1.90 -9.17
N THR A 31 18.72 0.89 -9.70
CA THR A 31 18.66 0.63 -11.15
C THR A 31 17.99 1.78 -11.88
N PHE A 32 16.83 2.26 -11.42
CA PHE A 32 16.17 3.41 -12.06
C PHE A 32 16.95 4.71 -11.89
N ALA A 33 17.59 4.93 -10.74
CA ALA A 33 18.43 6.11 -10.52
C ALA A 33 19.68 6.11 -11.42
N SER A 34 20.30 4.95 -11.64
CA SER A 34 21.46 4.85 -12.55
C SER A 34 21.06 5.04 -14.01
N LEU A 35 19.92 4.47 -14.44
CA LEU A 35 19.36 4.70 -15.78
C LEU A 35 19.04 6.19 -16.01
N ALA A 36 18.47 6.87 -15.02
CA ALA A 36 18.22 8.31 -15.06
C ALA A 36 19.49 9.15 -15.23
N ARG A 37 20.62 8.66 -14.69
CA ARG A 37 21.92 9.32 -14.83
C ARG A 37 22.48 9.21 -16.24
N VAL A 38 22.38 8.01 -16.83
CA VAL A 38 22.93 7.69 -18.16
C VAL A 38 22.09 8.28 -19.28
N ASN A 39 20.76 8.15 -19.23
CA ASN A 39 19.87 8.54 -20.32
C ASN A 39 18.70 9.42 -19.85
N ALA A 40 18.99 10.71 -19.66
CA ALA A 40 18.01 11.69 -19.18
C ALA A 40 16.85 11.96 -20.16
N LYS A 41 16.98 11.60 -21.45
CA LYS A 41 15.90 11.75 -22.43
C LYS A 41 14.79 10.72 -22.22
N LEU A 42 15.16 9.47 -21.96
CA LEU A 42 14.20 8.38 -21.70
C LEU A 42 13.75 8.34 -20.24
N PHE A 43 14.65 8.68 -19.31
CA PHE A 43 14.43 8.58 -17.89
C PHE A 43 14.62 9.95 -17.21
N PRO A 44 13.61 10.84 -17.28
CA PRO A 44 13.70 12.15 -16.66
C PRO A 44 13.81 12.01 -15.13
N ALA A 45 14.99 12.36 -14.60
CA ALA A 45 15.35 12.17 -13.19
C ALA A 45 14.34 12.80 -12.21
N LYS A 46 13.77 13.95 -12.57
CA LYS A 46 12.76 14.64 -11.74
C LYS A 46 11.44 13.86 -11.64
N ALA A 47 10.98 13.26 -12.74
CA ALA A 47 9.76 12.46 -12.74
C ALA A 47 9.96 11.18 -11.94
N LEU A 48 11.08 10.48 -12.19
CA LEU A 48 11.42 9.28 -11.43
C LEU A 48 11.57 9.56 -9.94
N PHE A 49 12.17 10.69 -9.54
CA PHE A 49 12.22 11.09 -8.14
C PHE A 49 10.81 11.29 -7.55
N ASN A 50 9.93 11.99 -8.28
CA ASN A 50 8.54 12.22 -7.84
C ASN A 50 7.77 10.91 -7.62
N ASP A 51 8.09 9.87 -8.39
CA ASP A 51 7.51 8.52 -8.29
C ASP A 51 8.37 7.56 -7.44
N ASN A 52 9.27 8.08 -6.61
CA ASN A 52 10.16 7.31 -5.72
C ASN A 52 10.95 6.21 -6.45
N PHE A 53 11.48 6.53 -7.63
CA PHE A 53 12.20 5.64 -8.54
C PHE A 53 11.42 4.36 -8.88
N GLU A 54 10.11 4.50 -9.13
CA GLU A 54 9.20 3.40 -9.54
C GLU A 54 9.03 2.28 -8.49
N THR A 55 9.43 2.53 -7.24
CA THR A 55 9.37 1.52 -6.16
C THR A 55 7.96 1.32 -5.60
N GLY A 56 7.05 2.29 -5.79
CA GLY A 56 5.74 2.32 -5.13
C GLY A 56 4.87 1.08 -5.38
N GLN A 57 4.76 0.64 -6.64
CA GLN A 57 3.97 -0.54 -7.01
C GLN A 57 4.51 -1.84 -6.40
N PHE A 58 5.84 -2.02 -6.41
CA PHE A 58 6.48 -3.21 -5.86
C PHE A 58 6.34 -3.24 -4.34
N LEU A 59 6.45 -2.07 -3.71
CA LEU A 59 6.23 -1.92 -2.28
C LEU A 59 4.79 -2.30 -1.90
N ALA A 60 3.79 -1.90 -2.68
CA ALA A 60 2.41 -2.32 -2.48
C ALA A 60 2.25 -3.85 -2.61
N PHE A 61 2.87 -4.48 -3.62
CA PHE A 61 2.85 -5.94 -3.78
C PHE A 61 3.48 -6.69 -2.61
N PHE A 62 4.63 -6.23 -2.10
CA PHE A 62 5.26 -6.84 -0.95
C PHE A 62 4.42 -6.71 0.33
N ILE A 63 3.78 -5.56 0.55
CA ILE A 63 2.88 -5.35 1.69
C ILE A 63 1.66 -6.28 1.59
N MET A 64 1.03 -6.38 0.41
CA MET A 64 -0.12 -7.27 0.20
C MET A 64 0.26 -8.75 0.37
N GLY A 65 1.40 -9.17 -0.19
CA GLY A 65 1.90 -10.54 -0.07
C GLY A 65 2.21 -10.94 1.38
N THR A 66 2.87 -10.05 2.13
CA THR A 66 3.20 -10.28 3.54
C THR A 66 1.95 -10.32 4.42
N ALA A 67 0.98 -9.44 4.19
CA ALA A 67 -0.31 -9.45 4.92
C ALA A 67 -1.12 -10.71 4.67
N ALA A 68 -1.25 -11.14 3.41
CA ALA A 68 -1.93 -12.38 3.07
C ALA A 68 -1.27 -13.56 3.79
N ALA A 69 0.06 -13.70 3.70
CA ALA A 69 0.79 -14.76 4.36
C ALA A 69 0.65 -14.72 5.90
N MET A 70 0.63 -13.53 6.51
CA MET A 70 0.46 -13.36 7.96
C MET A 70 -0.88 -13.87 8.48
N VAL A 71 -1.96 -13.74 7.69
CA VAL A 71 -3.29 -14.25 8.05
C VAL A 71 -3.38 -15.74 7.75
N THR A 72 -2.90 -16.18 6.60
CA THR A 72 -3.17 -17.55 6.11
C THR A 72 -2.24 -18.62 6.66
N MET A 73 -0.99 -18.29 7.03
CA MET A 73 -0.06 -19.31 7.53
C MET A 73 -0.53 -19.94 8.84
N GLU A 74 -1.27 -19.20 9.68
CA GLU A 74 -1.80 -19.76 10.93
C GLU A 74 -2.93 -20.78 10.69
N TYR A 75 -3.67 -20.62 9.59
CA TYR A 75 -4.64 -21.62 9.14
C TYR A 75 -3.94 -22.82 8.50
N GLN A 76 -2.92 -22.59 7.68
CA GLN A 76 -2.19 -23.65 6.98
C GLN A 76 -1.44 -24.59 7.92
N TYR A 77 -0.81 -24.04 8.96
CA TYR A 77 -0.06 -24.82 9.94
C TYR A 77 -0.91 -25.27 11.13
N GLY A 78 -2.23 -25.01 11.13
CA GLY A 78 -3.14 -25.38 12.23
C GLY A 78 -2.88 -24.67 13.56
N THR A 79 -1.95 -23.70 13.61
CA THR A 79 -1.56 -22.97 14.83
C THR A 79 -2.60 -21.96 15.28
N ILE A 80 -3.62 -21.69 14.47
CA ILE A 80 -4.72 -20.83 14.88
C ILE A 80 -5.45 -21.35 16.12
N LYS A 81 -5.56 -22.68 16.30
CA LYS A 81 -6.20 -23.26 17.50
C LYS A 81 -5.38 -22.98 18.75
N THR A 82 -4.05 -23.11 18.69
CA THR A 82 -3.16 -22.84 19.83
C THR A 82 -3.04 -21.35 20.16
N VAL A 83 -3.17 -20.47 19.17
CA VAL A 83 -3.21 -19.01 19.39
C VAL A 83 -4.55 -18.59 20.01
N LEU A 84 -5.65 -19.22 19.62
CA LEU A 84 -6.99 -18.92 20.12
C LEU A 84 -7.33 -19.57 21.48
N THR A 85 -6.59 -20.60 21.90
CA THR A 85 -6.72 -21.18 23.25
C THR A 85 -5.96 -20.40 24.31
N GLN A 86 -5.09 -19.46 23.93
CA GLN A 86 -4.57 -18.45 24.87
C GLN A 86 -5.68 -17.47 25.25
N SER A 87 -5.55 -16.78 26.39
CA SER A 87 -6.54 -15.88 27.00
C SER A 87 -6.92 -14.61 26.19
N TYR A 88 -6.70 -14.61 24.87
CA TYR A 88 -6.95 -13.50 23.97
C TYR A 88 -8.21 -13.72 23.12
N THR A 89 -8.98 -12.65 22.91
CA THR A 89 -10.16 -12.77 22.02
C THR A 89 -9.75 -12.79 20.56
N ARG A 90 -10.53 -13.49 19.71
CA ARG A 90 -10.33 -13.58 18.25
C ARG A 90 -10.10 -12.20 17.60
N GLY A 91 -10.88 -11.20 18.02
CA GLY A 91 -10.74 -9.83 17.52
C GLY A 91 -9.40 -9.19 17.89
N GLN A 92 -8.86 -9.48 19.08
CA GLN A 92 -7.57 -8.95 19.52
C GLN A 92 -6.42 -9.47 18.66
N VAL A 93 -6.48 -10.74 18.25
CA VAL A 93 -5.48 -11.38 17.38
C VAL A 93 -5.49 -10.78 15.98
N LEU A 94 -6.67 -10.51 15.42
CA LEU A 94 -6.76 -9.90 14.10
C LEU A 94 -6.29 -8.44 14.11
N VAL A 95 -6.72 -7.65 15.11
CA VAL A 95 -6.32 -6.25 15.23
C VAL A 95 -4.82 -6.09 15.44
N SER A 96 -4.17 -7.00 16.20
CA SER A 96 -2.71 -6.95 16.36
C SER A 96 -1.98 -7.15 15.03
N LYS A 97 -2.48 -8.03 14.14
CA LYS A 97 -1.90 -8.24 12.80
C LYS A 97 -2.03 -6.98 11.95
N TRP A 98 -3.18 -6.31 12.00
CA TRP A 98 -3.37 -5.03 11.30
C TRP A 98 -2.39 -3.96 11.80
N LEU A 99 -2.20 -3.85 13.11
CA LEU A 99 -1.22 -2.92 13.70
C LEU A 99 0.23 -3.26 13.31
N THR A 100 0.58 -4.55 13.24
CA THR A 100 1.89 -4.99 12.74
C THR A 100 2.07 -4.62 11.27
N MET A 101 1.05 -4.81 10.43
CA MET A 101 1.11 -4.38 9.03
C MET A 101 1.17 -2.86 8.88
N LEU A 102 0.48 -2.11 9.75
CA LEU A 102 0.57 -0.63 9.80
C LEU A 102 1.99 -0.18 10.10
N THR A 103 2.60 -0.74 11.13
CA THR A 103 3.97 -0.41 11.50
C THR A 103 4.96 -0.80 10.41
N TYR A 104 4.83 -2.00 9.85
CA TYR A 104 5.71 -2.48 8.79
C TYR A 104 5.61 -1.63 7.51
N SER A 105 4.39 -1.31 7.07
CA SER A 105 4.18 -0.46 5.90
C SER A 105 4.74 0.95 6.11
N LEU A 106 4.53 1.55 7.29
CA LEU A 106 5.12 2.85 7.63
C LEU A 106 6.65 2.83 7.57
N ILE A 107 7.30 1.80 8.14
CA ILE A 107 8.75 1.66 8.08
C ILE A 107 9.24 1.55 6.63
N LEU A 108 8.57 0.75 5.80
CA LEU A 108 8.95 0.61 4.39
C LEU A 108 8.80 1.92 3.62
N TYR A 109 7.70 2.65 3.81
CA TYR A 109 7.47 3.95 3.14
C TYR A 109 8.46 5.03 3.61
N VAL A 110 8.77 5.09 4.91
CA VAL A 110 9.81 6.00 5.43
C VAL A 110 11.19 5.60 4.89
N GLY A 111 11.46 4.30 4.80
CA GLY A 111 12.67 3.75 4.21
C GLY A 111 12.83 4.11 2.74
N THR A 112 11.76 4.03 1.93
CA THR A 112 11.81 4.44 0.52
C THR A 112 12.00 5.93 0.36
N LEU A 113 11.32 6.78 1.16
CA LEU A 113 11.56 8.22 1.17
C LEU A 113 13.04 8.55 1.46
N GLY A 114 13.61 7.90 2.49
CA GLY A 114 15.03 8.05 2.84
C GLY A 114 15.94 7.61 1.70
N LEU A 115 15.67 6.45 1.10
CA LEU A 115 16.43 5.94 -0.05
C LEU A 115 16.36 6.86 -1.26
N THR A 116 15.19 7.40 -1.59
CA THR A 116 15.00 8.33 -2.71
C THR A 116 15.83 9.59 -2.52
N LEU A 117 15.88 10.13 -1.29
CA LEU A 117 16.73 11.27 -0.95
C LEU A 117 18.23 10.92 -1.04
N LEU A 118 18.63 9.76 -0.51
CA LEU A 118 20.01 9.28 -0.60
C LEU A 118 20.47 9.13 -2.05
N LEU A 119 19.65 8.53 -2.92
CA LEU A 119 19.95 8.36 -4.34
C LEU A 119 20.00 9.70 -5.08
N LYS A 120 19.13 10.65 -4.72
CA LYS A 120 19.21 12.01 -5.27
C LYS A 120 20.54 12.67 -4.94
N VAL A 121 20.98 12.61 -3.68
CA VAL A 121 22.21 13.27 -3.23
C VAL A 121 23.45 12.60 -3.82
N SER A 122 23.45 11.27 -3.93
CA SER A 122 24.62 10.50 -4.37
C SER A 122 24.75 10.38 -5.90
N LEU A 123 23.66 10.10 -6.64
CA LEU A 123 23.74 9.83 -8.08
C LEU A 123 23.26 10.98 -8.97
N LEU A 124 22.34 11.84 -8.49
CA LEU A 124 21.56 12.75 -9.34
C LEU A 124 21.61 14.21 -8.89
N ASN A 125 22.60 14.58 -8.07
CA ASN A 125 22.64 15.91 -7.45
C ASN A 125 22.65 17.05 -8.47
N ASP A 126 23.35 16.85 -9.59
CA ASP A 126 23.56 17.87 -10.63
C ASP A 126 22.44 17.90 -11.67
N LYS A 127 21.48 16.96 -11.60
CA LYS A 127 20.45 16.81 -12.64
C LYS A 127 19.23 17.69 -12.42
N PHE A 128 18.87 18.00 -11.18
CA PHE A 128 17.75 18.89 -10.85
C PHE A 128 17.80 19.39 -9.39
N MET A 129 17.29 20.59 -9.18
CA MET A 129 17.21 21.21 -7.85
C MET A 129 15.90 20.82 -7.15
N VAL A 130 15.99 19.85 -6.24
CA VAL A 130 14.87 19.42 -5.37
C VAL A 130 14.52 20.46 -4.30
N PHE A 131 15.54 21.14 -3.77
CA PHE A 131 15.41 21.96 -2.57
C PHE A 131 14.98 23.42 -2.83
N ALA A 132 14.81 23.82 -4.09
CA ALA A 132 14.59 25.22 -4.45
C ALA A 132 13.18 25.74 -4.15
N HIS A 133 12.16 24.88 -4.14
CA HIS A 133 10.77 25.28 -3.98
C HIS A 133 10.06 24.50 -2.85
N PRO A 134 9.53 25.17 -1.81
CA PRO A 134 8.78 24.53 -0.74
C PRO A 134 7.54 23.76 -1.22
N SER A 135 6.95 24.17 -2.35
CA SER A 135 5.81 23.49 -2.98
C SER A 135 6.15 22.07 -3.44
N PHE A 136 7.40 21.82 -3.84
CA PHE A 136 7.85 20.52 -4.29
C PHE A 136 7.77 19.47 -3.17
N TRP A 137 8.29 19.81 -1.99
CA TRP A 137 8.23 18.94 -0.80
C TRP A 137 6.79 18.60 -0.43
N LYS A 138 5.92 19.60 -0.43
CA LYS A 138 4.49 19.41 -0.13
C LYS A 138 3.85 18.45 -1.13
N GLN A 139 4.12 18.61 -2.42
CA GLN A 139 3.54 17.77 -3.47
C GLN A 139 4.07 16.33 -3.42
N TRP A 140 5.39 16.15 -3.28
CA TRP A 140 6.01 14.82 -3.25
C TRP A 140 5.62 14.01 -2.00
N LEU A 141 5.62 14.65 -0.82
CA LEU A 141 5.17 14.00 0.41
C LEU A 141 3.67 13.71 0.37
N ALA A 142 2.85 14.62 -0.14
CA ALA A 142 1.42 14.38 -0.31
C ALA A 142 1.16 13.22 -1.27
N ALA A 143 1.84 13.18 -2.42
CA ALA A 143 1.73 12.08 -3.37
C ALA A 143 2.09 10.73 -2.74
N THR A 144 3.20 10.67 -2.01
CA THR A 144 3.63 9.44 -1.32
C THR A 144 2.65 9.02 -0.22
N ALA A 145 2.07 9.97 0.51
CA ALA A 145 1.00 9.70 1.46
C ALA A 145 -0.29 9.20 0.77
N GLY A 146 -0.57 9.71 -0.44
CA GLY A 146 -1.62 9.19 -1.31
C GLY A 146 -1.37 7.74 -1.74
N ASP A 147 -0.14 7.39 -2.10
CA ASP A 147 0.25 6.01 -2.44
C ASP A 147 0.09 5.06 -1.25
N PHE A 148 0.45 5.54 -0.06
CA PHE A 148 0.23 4.82 1.19
C PHE A 148 -1.27 4.56 1.40
N MET A 149 -2.13 5.55 1.22
CA MET A 149 -3.60 5.40 1.31
C MET A 149 -4.14 4.40 0.28
N ASN A 150 -3.71 4.49 -0.97
CA ASN A 150 -4.09 3.55 -2.03
C ASN A 150 -3.66 2.12 -1.70
N THR A 151 -2.43 1.96 -1.17
CA THR A 151 -1.92 0.66 -0.70
C THR A 151 -2.79 0.12 0.41
N TRP A 152 -3.19 0.96 1.39
CA TRP A 152 -4.03 0.56 2.50
C TRP A 152 -5.47 0.22 2.08
N LEU A 153 -6.01 0.92 1.09
CA LEU A 153 -7.31 0.59 0.49
C LEU A 153 -7.29 -0.84 -0.05
N LEU A 154 -6.31 -1.17 -0.89
CA LEU A 154 -6.13 -2.52 -1.42
C LEU A 154 -5.79 -3.55 -0.34
N LEU A 155 -4.92 -3.20 0.60
CA LEU A 155 -4.50 -4.06 1.69
C LEU A 155 -5.69 -4.49 2.56
N SER A 156 -6.60 -3.56 2.87
CA SER A 156 -7.78 -3.86 3.67
C SER A 156 -8.72 -4.85 2.95
N LEU A 157 -8.83 -4.76 1.63
CA LEU A 157 -9.55 -5.73 0.81
C LEU A 157 -8.83 -7.10 0.77
N VAL A 158 -7.50 -7.12 0.65
CA VAL A 158 -6.70 -8.35 0.74
C VAL A 158 -6.88 -9.02 2.10
N LEU A 159 -6.85 -8.27 3.19
CA LEU A 159 -7.08 -8.78 4.54
C LEU A 159 -8.50 -9.33 4.70
N LEU A 160 -9.51 -8.63 4.19
CA LEU A 160 -10.91 -9.11 4.16
C LEU A 160 -10.99 -10.47 3.45
N VAL A 161 -10.43 -10.58 2.25
CA VAL A 161 -10.37 -11.84 1.48
C VAL A 161 -9.59 -12.91 2.25
N ALA A 162 -8.43 -12.58 2.82
CA ALA A 162 -7.62 -13.52 3.59
C ALA A 162 -8.36 -14.09 4.80
N THR A 163 -9.22 -13.29 5.45
CA THR A 163 -10.07 -13.77 6.56
C THR A 163 -11.20 -14.68 6.10
N GLY A 164 -11.69 -14.54 4.86
CA GLY A 164 -12.74 -15.39 4.30
C GLY A 164 -12.22 -16.72 3.76
N PHE A 165 -11.07 -16.72 3.08
CA PHE A 165 -10.55 -17.90 2.41
C PHE A 165 -9.61 -18.76 3.28
N LYS A 166 -9.44 -20.05 2.93
CA LYS A 166 -8.51 -20.98 3.63
C LYS A 166 -7.09 -21.01 3.00
N ARG A 167 -6.92 -20.49 1.78
CA ARG A 167 -5.65 -20.57 1.03
C ARG A 167 -5.02 -19.18 0.85
N SER A 168 -3.72 -19.08 1.15
CA SER A 168 -2.89 -17.87 1.03
C SER A 168 -2.88 -17.29 -0.40
N GLY A 169 -2.76 -18.17 -1.39
CA GLY A 169 -2.62 -17.77 -2.80
C GLY A 169 -3.80 -16.93 -3.32
N MET A 170 -5.02 -17.16 -2.84
CA MET A 170 -6.18 -16.38 -3.29
C MET A 170 -6.13 -14.93 -2.81
N ALA A 171 -5.74 -14.69 -1.56
CA ALA A 171 -5.64 -13.33 -1.04
C ALA A 171 -4.49 -12.55 -1.71
N VAL A 172 -3.34 -13.21 -1.93
CA VAL A 172 -2.22 -12.62 -2.69
C VAL A 172 -2.64 -12.30 -4.12
N ALA A 173 -3.30 -13.24 -4.80
CA ALA A 173 -3.77 -13.05 -6.17
C ALA A 173 -4.75 -11.89 -6.26
N VAL A 174 -5.72 -11.77 -5.34
CA VAL A 174 -6.65 -10.63 -5.33
C VAL A 174 -5.93 -9.31 -5.13
N GLY A 175 -4.88 -9.25 -4.31
CA GLY A 175 -4.08 -8.03 -4.14
C GLY A 175 -3.35 -7.62 -5.41
N ILE A 176 -2.56 -8.55 -5.98
CA ILE A 176 -1.72 -8.27 -7.16
C ILE A 176 -2.60 -8.07 -8.41
N VAL A 177 -3.48 -9.03 -8.71
CA VAL A 177 -4.38 -8.95 -9.87
C VAL A 177 -5.35 -7.79 -9.71
N GLY A 178 -5.85 -7.54 -8.50
CA GLY A 178 -6.71 -6.39 -8.21
C GLY A 178 -6.04 -5.07 -8.52
N TYR A 179 -4.77 -4.88 -8.15
CA TYR A 179 -4.00 -3.67 -8.49
C TYR A 179 -3.96 -3.41 -10.00
N PHE A 180 -3.66 -4.45 -10.81
CA PHE A 180 -3.64 -4.32 -12.27
C PHE A 180 -5.04 -4.09 -12.85
N LEU A 181 -6.04 -4.83 -12.38
CA LEU A 181 -7.42 -4.68 -12.84
C LEU A 181 -7.98 -3.29 -12.55
N LEU A 182 -7.69 -2.71 -11.39
CA LEU A 182 -8.11 -1.35 -11.06
C LEU A 182 -7.55 -0.34 -12.05
N SER A 183 -6.29 -0.51 -12.45
CA SER A 183 -5.65 0.35 -13.46
C SER A 183 -6.37 0.26 -14.82
N LEU A 184 -6.78 -0.94 -15.24
CA LEU A 184 -7.49 -1.16 -16.52
C LEU A 184 -8.93 -0.63 -16.51
N VAL A 185 -9.63 -0.82 -15.38
CA VAL A 185 -11.04 -0.44 -15.23
C VAL A 185 -11.21 1.06 -14.98
N ASN A 186 -10.13 1.79 -14.69
CA ASN A 186 -10.19 3.21 -14.37
C ASN A 186 -10.77 4.08 -15.51
N VAL A 187 -10.37 3.84 -16.76
CA VAL A 187 -10.85 4.60 -17.93
C VAL A 187 -12.37 4.44 -18.13
N PRO A 188 -12.94 3.21 -18.21
CA PRO A 188 -14.39 3.06 -18.31
C PRO A 188 -15.12 3.57 -17.06
N MET A 189 -14.52 3.46 -15.87
CA MET A 189 -15.08 4.00 -14.62
C MET A 189 -15.26 5.53 -14.68
N ILE A 190 -14.26 6.25 -15.19
CA ILE A 190 -14.33 7.71 -15.39
C ILE A 190 -15.46 8.09 -16.34
N ALA A 191 -15.65 7.34 -17.44
CA ALA A 191 -16.76 7.57 -18.37
C ALA A 191 -18.12 7.38 -17.68
N LEU A 192 -18.24 6.36 -16.81
CA LEU A 192 -19.44 6.12 -16.03
C LEU A 192 -19.70 7.21 -14.98
N ILE A 193 -18.66 7.78 -14.35
CA ILE A 193 -18.79 8.92 -13.41
C ILE A 193 -19.31 10.18 -14.11
N LYS A 194 -19.00 10.35 -15.40
CA LYS A 194 -19.59 11.44 -16.20
C LYS A 194 -21.11 11.29 -16.29
N LYS A 195 -21.61 10.07 -16.51
CA LYS A 195 -23.04 9.75 -16.66
C LYS A 195 -23.79 9.67 -15.33
N TYR A 196 -23.19 9.08 -14.30
CA TYR A 196 -23.81 8.86 -12.99
C TYR A 196 -22.99 9.50 -11.87
N ALA A 197 -23.43 10.65 -11.37
CA ALA A 197 -22.69 11.42 -10.38
C ALA A 197 -22.46 10.66 -9.06
N CYS A 198 -23.35 9.74 -8.67
CA CYS A 198 -23.20 8.93 -7.46
C CYS A 198 -21.99 7.97 -7.54
N LEU A 199 -21.61 7.53 -8.76
CA LEU A 199 -20.49 6.62 -8.95
C LEU A 199 -19.15 7.24 -8.58
N LYS A 200 -19.04 8.57 -8.43
CA LYS A 200 -17.78 9.21 -7.99
C LYS A 200 -17.27 8.67 -6.66
N TRP A 201 -18.15 8.19 -5.78
CA TRP A 201 -17.78 7.67 -4.47
C TRP A 201 -17.29 6.23 -4.47
N ASN A 202 -17.25 5.54 -5.61
CA ASN A 202 -16.87 4.14 -5.65
C ASN A 202 -15.37 3.91 -5.27
N PRO A 203 -14.99 2.73 -4.76
CA PRO A 203 -13.62 2.44 -4.32
C PRO A 203 -12.58 2.39 -5.46
N ILE A 204 -12.99 2.10 -6.70
CA ILE A 204 -12.11 2.19 -7.89
C ILE A 204 -11.72 3.65 -8.14
N ASN A 205 -12.65 4.60 -8.01
CA ASN A 205 -12.32 6.02 -8.11
C ASN A 205 -11.41 6.45 -6.96
N MET A 206 -11.64 5.94 -5.74
CA MET A 206 -10.80 6.24 -4.55
C MET A 206 -9.32 5.89 -4.76
N PHE A 207 -9.05 4.89 -5.59
CA PHE A 207 -7.69 4.50 -5.98
C PHE A 207 -6.96 5.56 -6.84
N ASN A 208 -7.66 6.56 -7.39
CA ASN A 208 -7.02 7.67 -8.10
C ASN A 208 -6.41 8.74 -7.19
N TYR A 209 -6.51 8.59 -5.87
CA TYR A 209 -6.12 9.66 -4.94
C TYR A 209 -4.64 10.05 -5.09
N ALA A 210 -3.72 9.07 -5.11
CA ALA A 210 -2.30 9.35 -5.30
C ALA A 210 -2.03 10.07 -6.63
N SER A 211 -2.64 9.61 -7.72
CA SER A 211 -2.51 10.22 -9.04
C SER A 211 -3.01 11.66 -9.05
N GLN A 212 -4.12 11.96 -8.38
CA GLN A 212 -4.65 13.32 -8.28
C GLN A 212 -3.76 14.26 -7.45
N LEU A 213 -3.08 13.76 -6.43
CA LEU A 213 -2.09 14.54 -5.67
C LEU A 213 -0.85 14.87 -6.51
N ARG A 214 -0.49 14.02 -7.47
CA ARG A 214 0.56 14.30 -8.45
C ARG A 214 0.08 15.25 -9.54
N VAL A 215 -1.14 15.08 -10.02
CA VAL A 215 -1.72 15.81 -11.16
C VAL A 215 -3.07 16.42 -10.77
N ALA A 216 -3.05 17.70 -10.38
CA ALA A 216 -4.23 18.41 -9.87
C ALA A 216 -5.42 18.47 -10.86
N SER A 217 -5.14 18.44 -12.18
CA SER A 217 -6.18 18.47 -13.22
C SER A 217 -7.08 17.22 -13.22
N LEU A 218 -6.65 16.12 -12.58
CA LEU A 218 -7.47 14.92 -12.43
C LEU A 218 -8.72 15.15 -11.57
N SER A 219 -8.74 16.20 -10.73
CA SER A 219 -9.92 16.56 -9.93
C SER A 219 -11.17 16.84 -10.78
N HIS A 220 -11.01 17.35 -11.99
CA HIS A 220 -12.11 17.58 -12.94
C HIS A 220 -12.71 16.26 -13.48
N VAL A 221 -11.89 15.21 -13.50
CA VAL A 221 -12.24 13.91 -14.06
C VAL A 221 -12.83 13.00 -12.99
N THR A 222 -12.21 12.97 -11.80
CA THR A 222 -12.66 12.20 -10.65
C THR A 222 -13.88 12.79 -9.95
N LYS A 223 -14.16 14.08 -10.18
CA LYS A 223 -15.25 14.87 -9.57
C LYS A 223 -15.23 14.90 -8.04
N LEU A 224 -14.06 14.69 -7.44
CA LEU A 224 -13.86 14.70 -5.99
C LEU A 224 -12.69 15.61 -5.61
N SER A 225 -12.86 16.36 -4.53
CA SER A 225 -11.77 17.13 -3.92
C SER A 225 -10.78 16.23 -3.18
N ASN A 226 -9.56 16.72 -2.94
CA ASN A 226 -8.54 15.97 -2.19
C ASN A 226 -9.02 15.62 -0.78
N VAL A 227 -9.78 16.50 -0.12
CA VAL A 227 -10.35 16.25 1.21
C VAL A 227 -11.41 15.14 1.17
N GLN A 228 -12.28 15.15 0.14
CA GLN A 228 -13.27 14.08 -0.05
C GLN A 228 -12.60 12.73 -0.34
N PHE A 229 -11.51 12.71 -1.11
CA PHE A 229 -10.74 11.50 -1.34
C PHE A 229 -10.09 10.95 -0.08
N PHE A 230 -9.51 11.83 0.74
CA PHE A 230 -8.88 11.43 1.99
C PHE A 230 -9.88 10.73 2.91
N TRP A 231 -11.03 11.38 3.20
CA TRP A 231 -12.06 10.79 4.05
C TRP A 231 -12.74 9.58 3.40
N GLY A 232 -12.99 9.62 2.09
CA GLY A 232 -13.54 8.48 1.35
C GLY A 232 -12.67 7.24 1.46
N ASN A 233 -11.35 7.37 1.27
CA ASN A 233 -10.40 6.27 1.45
C ASN A 233 -10.43 5.72 2.88
N LEU A 234 -10.40 6.58 3.90
CA LEU A 234 -10.46 6.14 5.30
C LEU A 234 -11.76 5.38 5.61
N VAL A 235 -12.90 5.84 5.09
CA VAL A 235 -14.19 5.16 5.25
C VAL A 235 -14.16 3.77 4.62
N TYR A 236 -13.66 3.62 3.39
CA TYR A 236 -13.57 2.31 2.73
C TYR A 236 -12.59 1.37 3.43
N ILE A 237 -11.41 1.86 3.85
CA ILE A 237 -10.45 1.08 4.63
C ILE A 237 -11.11 0.58 5.92
N GLY A 238 -11.76 1.47 6.67
CA GLY A 238 -12.47 1.13 7.90
C GLY A 238 -13.57 0.10 7.66
N LEU A 239 -14.34 0.27 6.59
CA LEU A 239 -15.41 -0.65 6.20
C LEU A 239 -14.88 -2.05 5.87
N PHE A 240 -13.83 -2.16 5.04
CA PHE A 240 -13.25 -3.46 4.68
C PHE A 240 -12.63 -4.17 5.88
N LEU A 241 -11.93 -3.44 6.76
CA LEU A 241 -11.41 -3.99 8.00
C LEU A 241 -12.56 -4.44 8.92
N ALA A 242 -13.59 -3.63 9.13
CA ALA A 242 -14.74 -3.99 9.97
C ALA A 242 -15.46 -5.24 9.47
N LEU A 243 -15.68 -5.36 8.15
CA LEU A 243 -16.22 -6.58 7.53
C LEU A 243 -15.32 -7.79 7.78
N GLY A 244 -13.99 -7.64 7.65
CA GLY A 244 -13.03 -8.70 7.91
C GLY A 244 -13.06 -9.16 9.37
N TRP A 245 -13.20 -8.22 10.32
CA TRP A 245 -13.37 -8.53 11.73
C TRP A 245 -14.67 -9.29 12.03
N LEU A 246 -15.78 -8.88 11.43
CA LEU A 246 -17.07 -9.57 11.57
C LEU A 246 -17.01 -10.99 11.04
N LEU A 247 -16.40 -11.20 9.88
CA LEU A 247 -16.20 -12.54 9.30
C LEU A 247 -15.32 -13.40 10.19
N PHE A 248 -14.20 -12.86 10.69
CA PHE A 248 -13.27 -13.59 11.55
C PHE A 248 -13.91 -14.01 12.89
N ARG A 249 -14.80 -13.17 13.44
CA ARG A 249 -15.50 -13.49 14.70
C ARG A 249 -16.49 -14.64 14.55
N ARG A 250 -17.21 -14.69 13.43
CA ARG A 250 -18.26 -15.70 13.16
C ARG A 250 -17.72 -17.04 12.65
N ARG A 251 -16.44 -17.10 12.27
CA ARG A 251 -15.85 -18.31 11.67
C ARG A 251 -15.61 -19.40 12.72
N GLU A 252 -16.09 -20.60 12.46
CA GLU A 252 -15.71 -21.80 13.22
C GLU A 252 -14.29 -22.23 12.81
N VAL A 253 -13.46 -22.63 13.80
CA VAL A 253 -12.03 -22.93 13.64
C VAL A 253 -11.74 -24.37 14.01
#